data_AF-D2Q4L5-F1
#
_entry.id   AF-D2Q4L5-F1
#
_cell.length_a   1.000
_cell.length_b   1.000
_cell.length_c   1.000
_cell.angle_alpha   90.00
_cell.angle_beta   90.00
_cell.angle_gamma   90.00
#
_symmetry.space_group_name_H-M   'P 1'
#
loop_
_entity.id
_entity.type
_entity.pdbx_description
1 polymer ?
#
loop_
_entity_poly.entity_id
_entity_poly.type
_entity_poly.pdbx_seq_one_letter_code
_entity_poly.pdbx_strand_id
1 'polypeptide(L)'
;MIIDLTGTTSSEIASALLRARRNAGSPAMGMVGTIVVVVDEASHHDAMKAANEAGREHPSRVLVAILRPGRGEGGLDAEVRVGEGIPGEAVLLRLHGELAKVPESVVTPLLLPDSPVIVWWPGGGPKVPAEDPLGQLGRRRVTDAAATRRASVDFSSRAEGYQPGDTDFAWSRLTPWRALMAAALDQYPAQVTGAEVVSAKGNPSADLMAAWLQCKLGVAVEQKTSRGPGLTAVRLFTPSGPISLTRPDGSIATFSVPGQPDRPVALKRRTTSELLSEELRRLDPDDVYAQTLACMVKRESMPADAKKVSAADRRSAQHAAQQAAARTAAVTGQAASPELQASAEGGAAAAAASSGAGPNGAGSNGAGSNGAGSNGSASNGSAAKDGAAKSAAKKAPAKKSSAASSATARKTSAAAKSARKKTAAPAAQQTGGKQTTTKQTGTKKAAAKKSTAQKATGKRVAGRS
;
A
#
# COMPACT_ATOMS: atom_id res chain seq x y z
N MET A 1 -22.22 -14.57 8.77
CA MET A 1 -23.58 -14.37 8.21
C MET A 1 -23.48 -13.42 7.03
N ILE A 2 -24.24 -13.67 5.97
CA ILE A 2 -24.38 -12.82 4.79
C ILE A 2 -25.88 -12.57 4.57
N ILE A 3 -26.26 -11.34 4.17
CA ILE A 3 -27.62 -10.96 3.81
C ILE A 3 -27.56 -10.12 2.54
N ASP A 4 -28.11 -10.64 1.45
CA ASP A 4 -28.25 -9.94 0.16
C ASP A 4 -29.55 -9.11 0.14
N LEU A 5 -29.47 -7.91 -0.43
CA LEU A 5 -30.54 -6.93 -0.56
C LEU A 5 -30.52 -6.33 -1.97
N THR A 6 -31.53 -6.62 -2.79
CA THR A 6 -31.64 -6.15 -4.18
C THR A 6 -32.61 -4.98 -4.27
N GLY A 7 -32.26 -3.91 -4.99
CA GLY A 7 -33.15 -2.75 -5.18
C GLY A 7 -33.57 -2.05 -3.87
N THR A 8 -32.63 -1.87 -2.95
CA THR A 8 -32.85 -1.49 -1.55
C THR A 8 -32.50 -0.03 -1.23
N THR A 9 -32.67 0.39 0.02
CA THR A 9 -32.36 1.72 0.55
C THR A 9 -31.37 1.66 1.71
N SER A 10 -30.65 2.75 1.99
CA SER A 10 -29.74 2.82 3.15
C SER A 10 -30.44 2.58 4.50
N SER A 11 -31.72 2.91 4.62
CA SER A 11 -32.52 2.64 5.82
C SER A 11 -32.79 1.14 6.04
N GLU A 12 -32.98 0.38 4.96
CA GLU A 12 -33.11 -1.08 5.00
C GLU A 12 -31.77 -1.75 5.27
N ILE A 13 -30.68 -1.26 4.66
CA ILE A 13 -29.31 -1.74 4.92
C ILE A 13 -28.92 -1.52 6.39
N ALA A 14 -29.20 -0.34 6.95
CA ALA A 14 -29.02 -0.05 8.37
C ALA A 14 -29.88 -0.98 9.25
N SER A 15 -31.12 -1.25 8.84
CA SER A 15 -32.01 -2.21 9.53
C SER A 15 -31.48 -3.64 9.46
N ALA A 16 -30.88 -4.05 8.34
CA ALA A 16 -30.27 -5.36 8.15
C ALA A 16 -28.99 -5.51 8.99
N LEU A 17 -28.13 -4.48 9.05
CA LEU A 17 -26.98 -4.43 9.97
C LEU A 17 -27.42 -4.62 11.43
N LEU A 18 -28.45 -3.90 11.89
CA LEU A 18 -28.97 -4.03 13.25
C LEU A 18 -29.56 -5.41 13.54
N ARG A 19 -30.19 -6.07 12.55
CA ARG A 19 -30.67 -7.46 12.66
C ARG A 19 -29.49 -8.43 12.72
N ALA A 20 -28.54 -8.33 11.81
CA ALA A 20 -27.37 -9.18 11.72
C ALA A 20 -26.50 -9.12 12.99
N ARG A 21 -26.28 -7.92 13.55
CA ARG A 21 -25.57 -7.72 14.82
C ARG A 21 -26.25 -8.45 15.99
N ARG A 22 -27.57 -8.29 16.15
CA ARG A 22 -28.34 -9.01 17.18
C ARG A 22 -28.25 -10.53 17.00
N ASN A 23 -28.41 -11.02 15.77
CA ASN A 23 -28.34 -12.45 15.46
C ASN A 23 -26.95 -13.06 15.68
N ALA A 24 -25.88 -12.26 15.53
CA ALA A 24 -24.50 -12.69 15.75
C ALA A 24 -24.09 -12.68 17.23
N GLY A 25 -24.95 -12.20 18.15
CA GLY A 25 -24.62 -12.05 19.58
C GLY A 25 -23.50 -11.04 19.87
N SER A 26 -23.03 -10.29 18.86
CA SER A 26 -21.84 -9.45 18.94
C SER A 26 -22.22 -8.03 19.41
N PRO A 27 -21.65 -7.53 20.53
CA PRO A 27 -21.83 -6.15 20.94
C PRO A 27 -21.26 -5.17 19.90
N ALA A 28 -21.77 -3.95 19.87
CA ALA A 28 -21.24 -2.86 19.04
C ALA A 28 -19.85 -2.34 19.49
N MET A 29 -19.25 -2.97 20.50
CA MET A 29 -18.24 -2.39 21.37
C MET A 29 -16.83 -2.61 20.81
N GLY A 30 -16.07 -1.54 20.66
CA GLY A 30 -14.67 -1.58 20.22
C GLY A 30 -14.40 -1.22 18.76
N MET A 31 -15.43 -0.83 17.97
CA MET A 31 -15.17 -0.24 16.65
C MET A 31 -14.53 1.15 16.78
N VAL A 32 -13.46 1.41 16.02
CA VAL A 32 -12.66 2.65 16.08
C VAL A 32 -12.85 3.58 14.89
N GLY A 33 -13.63 3.18 13.87
CA GLY A 33 -13.86 3.99 12.67
C GLY A 33 -14.73 3.32 11.61
N THR A 34 -15.01 4.06 10.54
CA THR A 34 -15.64 3.55 9.31
C THR A 34 -14.68 3.66 8.13
N ILE A 35 -14.37 2.56 7.45
CA ILE A 35 -13.51 2.52 6.26
C ILE A 35 -14.40 2.47 5.02
N VAL A 36 -14.46 3.57 4.27
CA VAL A 36 -15.16 3.67 2.98
C VAL A 36 -14.19 3.32 1.86
N VAL A 37 -14.43 2.22 1.16
CA VAL A 37 -13.54 1.70 0.10
C VAL A 37 -14.19 1.93 -1.26
N VAL A 38 -13.59 2.77 -2.10
CA VAL A 38 -14.17 3.20 -3.38
C VAL A 38 -13.46 2.48 -4.53
N VAL A 39 -14.17 1.59 -5.23
CA VAL A 39 -13.54 0.56 -6.06
C VAL A 39 -14.42 0.13 -7.24
N ASP A 40 -13.83 -0.45 -8.28
CA ASP A 40 -14.57 -1.10 -9.37
C ASP A 40 -14.99 -2.55 -9.04
N GLU A 41 -15.92 -3.10 -9.83
CA GLU A 41 -16.44 -4.47 -9.64
C GLU A 41 -15.34 -5.55 -9.81
N ALA A 42 -14.28 -5.30 -10.57
CA ALA A 42 -13.21 -6.29 -10.77
C ALA A 42 -12.25 -6.36 -9.56
N SER A 43 -12.07 -5.24 -8.86
CA SER A 43 -11.07 -5.08 -7.80
C SER A 43 -11.66 -5.14 -6.38
N HIS A 44 -13.00 -5.14 -6.23
CA HIS A 44 -13.68 -5.05 -4.93
C HIS A 44 -13.33 -6.16 -3.94
N HIS A 45 -13.11 -7.39 -4.43
CA HIS A 45 -12.82 -8.56 -3.59
C HIS A 45 -11.52 -8.38 -2.80
N ASP A 46 -10.44 -8.01 -3.49
CA ASP A 46 -9.11 -7.88 -2.88
C ASP A 46 -9.02 -6.61 -2.01
N ALA A 47 -9.76 -5.56 -2.38
CA ALA A 47 -9.91 -4.37 -1.54
C ALA A 47 -10.66 -4.67 -0.24
N MET A 48 -11.78 -5.41 -0.30
CA MET A 48 -12.51 -5.85 0.89
C MET A 48 -11.65 -6.79 1.75
N LYS A 49 -10.91 -7.71 1.14
CA LYS A 49 -9.98 -8.59 1.86
C LYS A 49 -8.91 -7.79 2.60
N ALA A 50 -8.29 -6.80 1.97
CA ALA A 50 -7.28 -5.95 2.59
C ALA A 50 -7.87 -5.10 3.75
N ALA A 51 -9.08 -4.57 3.58
CA ALA A 51 -9.79 -3.83 4.63
C ALA A 51 -10.17 -4.71 5.83
N ASN A 52 -10.66 -5.93 5.58
CA ASN A 52 -10.99 -6.89 6.64
C ASN A 52 -9.74 -7.41 7.36
N GLU A 53 -8.60 -7.53 6.68
CA GLU A 53 -7.33 -7.92 7.29
C GLU A 53 -6.75 -6.79 8.15
N ALA A 54 -6.75 -5.53 7.67
CA ALA A 54 -6.37 -4.36 8.46
C ALA A 54 -7.29 -4.14 9.67
N GLY A 55 -8.59 -4.45 9.51
CA GLY A 55 -9.59 -4.41 10.57
C GLY A 55 -9.30 -5.35 11.76
N ARG A 56 -8.37 -6.31 11.62
CA ARG A 56 -7.94 -7.17 12.75
C ARG A 56 -7.09 -6.41 13.77
N GLU A 57 -6.40 -5.35 13.35
CA GLU A 57 -5.70 -4.42 14.24
C GLU A 57 -6.55 -3.19 14.56
N HIS A 58 -7.44 -2.79 13.64
CA HIS A 58 -8.28 -1.60 13.75
C HIS A 58 -9.77 -1.93 13.52
N PRO A 59 -10.47 -2.54 14.49
CA PRO A 59 -11.86 -2.99 14.32
C PRO A 59 -12.75 -1.86 13.80
N SER A 60 -13.33 -2.04 12.62
CA SER A 60 -13.99 -0.96 11.88
C SER A 60 -15.18 -1.48 11.11
N ARG A 61 -16.16 -0.60 10.83
CA ARG A 61 -17.18 -0.87 9.80
C ARG A 61 -16.57 -0.64 8.42
N VAL A 62 -16.62 -1.61 7.53
CA VAL A 62 -16.13 -1.50 6.15
C VAL A 62 -17.31 -1.27 5.20
N LEU A 63 -17.32 -0.17 4.47
CA LEU A 63 -18.33 0.15 3.46
C LEU A 63 -17.67 0.19 2.08
N VAL A 64 -17.84 -0.86 1.29
CA VAL A 64 -17.22 -0.97 -0.04
C VAL A 64 -18.19 -0.45 -1.11
N ALA A 65 -17.94 0.76 -1.60
CA ALA A 65 -18.74 1.40 -2.64
C ALA A 65 -18.23 1.03 -4.04
N ILE A 66 -18.97 0.14 -4.72
CA ILE A 66 -18.84 -0.12 -6.15
C ILE A 66 -19.72 0.87 -6.91
N LEU A 67 -19.08 1.80 -7.63
CA LEU A 67 -19.78 2.81 -8.43
C LEU A 67 -19.93 2.33 -9.87
N ARG A 68 -21.16 2.15 -10.35
CA ARG A 68 -21.48 1.75 -11.73
C ARG A 68 -22.27 2.87 -12.45
N PRO A 69 -21.62 4.03 -12.74
CA PRO A 69 -22.26 5.13 -13.44
C PRO A 69 -22.62 4.72 -14.88
N GLY A 70 -23.87 4.98 -15.28
CA GLY A 70 -24.39 4.59 -16.58
C GLY A 70 -25.73 5.27 -16.89
N ARG A 71 -26.32 4.92 -18.04
CA ARG A 71 -27.64 5.43 -18.48
C ARG A 71 -28.82 4.55 -18.06
N GLY A 72 -28.59 3.59 -17.16
CA GLY A 72 -29.65 2.78 -16.56
C GLY A 72 -30.36 3.53 -15.44
N GLU A 73 -31.44 2.94 -14.94
CA GLU A 73 -32.18 3.47 -13.78
C GLU A 73 -31.28 3.56 -12.54
N GLY A 74 -31.58 4.52 -11.65
CA GLY A 74 -30.90 4.64 -10.38
C GLY A 74 -31.30 3.50 -9.45
N GLY A 75 -30.32 2.79 -8.88
CA GLY A 75 -30.58 1.63 -8.02
C GLY A 75 -29.42 1.33 -7.10
N LEU A 76 -29.72 0.59 -6.04
CA LEU A 76 -28.79 0.15 -5.01
C LEU A 76 -29.01 -1.33 -4.70
N ASP A 77 -27.98 -2.13 -4.88
CA ASP A 77 -27.92 -3.48 -4.30
C ASP A 77 -26.89 -3.49 -3.17
N ALA A 78 -27.12 -4.27 -2.13
CA ALA A 78 -26.21 -4.37 -0.99
C ALA A 78 -26.05 -5.81 -0.49
N GLU A 79 -24.85 -6.14 -0.04
CA GLU A 79 -24.54 -7.40 0.63
C GLU A 79 -23.97 -7.08 2.02
N VAL A 80 -24.72 -7.42 3.07
CA VAL A 80 -24.35 -7.17 4.47
C VAL A 80 -23.71 -8.41 5.07
N ARG A 81 -22.44 -8.30 5.48
CA ARG A 81 -21.64 -9.39 6.06
C ARG A 81 -21.27 -9.08 7.51
N VAL A 82 -21.64 -9.99 8.43
CA VAL A 82 -21.40 -9.84 9.88
C VAL A 82 -21.04 -11.20 10.50
N GLY A 83 -20.14 -11.20 11.48
CA GLY A 83 -19.78 -12.36 12.28
C GLY A 83 -18.47 -13.04 11.84
N GLU A 84 -18.39 -14.36 12.07
CA GLU A 84 -17.15 -15.14 11.99
C GLU A 84 -16.33 -14.88 10.71
N GLY A 85 -15.03 -14.65 10.90
CA GLY A 85 -14.08 -14.27 9.85
C GLY A 85 -13.92 -12.76 9.59
N ILE A 86 -14.87 -11.92 10.03
CA ILE A 86 -14.83 -10.45 9.86
C ILE A 86 -14.65 -9.78 11.23
N PRO A 87 -13.64 -8.90 11.42
CA PRO A 87 -13.39 -8.22 12.70
C PRO A 87 -14.30 -6.99 12.90
N GLY A 88 -15.59 -7.12 12.60
CA GLY A 88 -16.56 -6.04 12.58
C GLY A 88 -17.73 -6.31 11.64
N GLU A 89 -18.15 -5.28 10.91
CA GLU A 89 -19.25 -5.33 9.94
C GLU A 89 -18.72 -4.88 8.57
N ALA A 90 -19.02 -5.64 7.52
CA ALA A 90 -18.70 -5.23 6.15
C ALA A 90 -19.98 -5.15 5.32
N VAL A 91 -20.14 -4.08 4.54
CA VAL A 91 -21.22 -3.93 3.55
C VAL A 91 -20.62 -3.67 2.18
N LEU A 92 -20.98 -4.48 1.20
CA LEU A 92 -20.71 -4.22 -0.21
C LEU A 92 -21.91 -3.47 -0.79
N LEU A 93 -21.70 -2.26 -1.31
CA LEU A 93 -22.72 -1.38 -1.87
C LEU A 93 -22.49 -1.28 -3.39
N ARG A 94 -23.49 -1.62 -4.20
CA ARG A 94 -23.45 -1.52 -5.65
C ARG A 94 -24.43 -0.46 -6.12
N LEU A 95 -23.89 0.71 -6.47
CA LEU A 95 -24.68 1.86 -6.89
C LEU A 95 -24.74 1.91 -8.42
N HIS A 96 -25.95 2.07 -8.97
CA HIS A 96 -26.21 2.08 -10.41
C HIS A 96 -26.71 3.44 -10.90
N GLY A 97 -26.54 3.70 -12.20
CA GLY A 97 -27.25 4.77 -12.91
C GLY A 97 -26.93 6.16 -12.36
N GLU A 98 -27.98 6.94 -12.07
CA GLU A 98 -27.86 8.26 -11.44
C GLU A 98 -27.38 8.19 -9.99
N LEU A 99 -27.72 7.14 -9.23
CA LEU A 99 -27.33 7.02 -7.82
C LEU A 99 -25.82 6.90 -7.63
N ALA A 100 -25.13 6.31 -8.62
CA ALA A 100 -23.67 6.23 -8.66
C ALA A 100 -22.96 7.61 -8.77
N LYS A 101 -23.71 8.70 -8.98
CA LYS A 101 -23.20 10.09 -9.01
C LYS A 101 -23.33 10.82 -7.67
N VAL A 102 -24.14 10.29 -6.74
CA VAL A 102 -24.38 10.83 -5.38
C VAL A 102 -24.13 9.75 -4.30
N PRO A 103 -22.94 9.10 -4.31
CA PRO A 103 -22.66 7.98 -3.41
C PRO A 103 -22.56 8.37 -1.92
N GLU A 104 -22.19 9.62 -1.63
CA GLU A 104 -22.12 10.18 -0.28
C GLU A 104 -23.49 10.18 0.41
N SER A 105 -24.57 10.41 -0.34
CA SER A 105 -25.95 10.36 0.14
C SER A 105 -26.37 8.94 0.55
N VAL A 106 -25.81 7.91 -0.09
CA VAL A 106 -26.03 6.49 0.27
C VAL A 106 -25.19 6.09 1.49
N VAL A 107 -23.93 6.54 1.54
CA VAL A 107 -22.93 6.15 2.55
C VAL A 107 -23.13 6.85 3.89
N THR A 108 -23.50 8.13 3.91
CA THR A 108 -23.67 8.93 5.13
C THR A 108 -24.55 8.28 6.22
N PRO A 109 -25.78 7.79 5.92
CA PRO A 109 -26.62 7.11 6.92
C PRO A 109 -26.12 5.71 7.35
N LEU A 110 -25.05 5.20 6.73
CA LEU A 110 -24.40 3.92 7.07
C LEU A 110 -23.10 4.09 7.88
N LEU A 111 -22.66 5.32 8.11
CA LEU A 111 -21.50 5.62 8.97
C LEU A 111 -21.78 5.23 10.43
N LEU A 112 -20.70 5.09 11.22
CA LEU A 112 -20.80 5.03 12.68
C LEU A 112 -20.85 6.46 13.25
N PRO A 113 -21.75 6.76 14.22
CA PRO A 113 -21.79 8.06 14.88
C PRO A 113 -20.48 8.32 15.63
N ASP A 114 -20.07 9.60 15.69
CA ASP A 114 -18.92 10.12 16.44
C ASP A 114 -17.57 9.43 16.18
N SER A 115 -17.51 8.64 15.10
CA SER A 115 -16.39 7.78 14.74
C SER A 115 -15.69 8.33 13.49
N PRO A 116 -14.35 8.30 13.41
CA PRO A 116 -13.65 8.82 12.25
C PRO A 116 -13.93 7.98 10.99
N VAL A 117 -14.09 8.66 9.87
CA VAL A 117 -14.22 8.05 8.55
C VAL A 117 -12.87 8.10 7.82
N ILE A 118 -12.51 6.97 7.22
CA ILE A 118 -11.31 6.80 6.39
C ILE A 118 -11.78 6.41 4.99
N VAL A 119 -11.47 7.22 3.99
CA VAL A 119 -11.87 6.98 2.59
C VAL A 119 -10.66 6.48 1.83
N TRP A 120 -10.78 5.37 1.11
CA TRP A 120 -9.67 4.73 0.41
C TRP A 120 -10.03 4.36 -1.03
N TRP A 121 -9.18 4.74 -1.98
CA TRP A 121 -9.30 4.38 -3.40
C TRP A 121 -8.14 3.43 -3.81
N PRO A 122 -8.35 2.10 -3.83
CA PRO A 122 -7.30 1.12 -4.15
C PRO A 122 -6.76 1.27 -5.57
N GLY A 123 -7.62 1.65 -6.53
CA GLY A 123 -7.24 1.91 -7.93
C GLY A 123 -6.63 3.29 -8.17
N GLY A 124 -6.36 4.07 -7.11
CA GLY A 124 -5.81 5.43 -7.18
C GLY A 124 -6.79 6.43 -7.80
N GLY A 125 -7.78 6.89 -7.02
CA GLY A 125 -8.91 7.70 -7.47
C GLY A 125 -8.63 9.19 -7.75
N PRO A 126 -9.34 10.14 -7.10
CA PRO A 126 -9.43 11.55 -7.52
C PRO A 126 -8.08 12.29 -7.56
N LYS A 127 -8.07 13.42 -8.28
CA LYS A 127 -6.94 14.36 -8.31
C LYS A 127 -6.80 15.15 -7.01
N VAL A 128 -7.92 15.55 -6.42
CA VAL A 128 -7.99 16.24 -5.13
C VAL A 128 -8.93 15.41 -4.25
N PRO A 129 -8.40 14.54 -3.37
CA PRO A 129 -9.24 13.64 -2.57
C PRO A 129 -10.23 14.36 -1.65
N ALA A 130 -9.92 15.59 -1.22
CA ALA A 130 -10.82 16.42 -0.42
C ALA A 130 -12.01 17.02 -1.18
N GLU A 131 -12.00 17.05 -2.52
CA GLU A 131 -13.12 17.57 -3.34
C GLU A 131 -14.12 16.46 -3.72
N ASP A 132 -13.70 15.20 -3.72
CA ASP A 132 -14.56 14.04 -4.03
C ASP A 132 -15.71 13.91 -3.02
N PRO A 133 -16.97 13.65 -3.43
CA PRO A 133 -18.11 13.59 -2.51
C PRO A 133 -17.99 12.56 -1.39
N LEU A 134 -17.38 11.38 -1.65
CA LEU A 134 -17.07 10.42 -0.60
C LEU A 134 -15.86 10.89 0.21
N GLY A 135 -14.88 11.48 -0.47
CA GLY A 135 -13.70 12.08 0.16
C GLY A 135 -14.05 13.11 1.22
N GLN A 136 -15.03 13.98 0.99
CA GLN A 136 -15.51 15.00 1.94
C GLN A 136 -16.01 14.42 3.27
N LEU A 137 -16.44 13.15 3.30
CA LEU A 137 -16.81 12.45 4.54
C LEU A 137 -15.58 12.06 5.38
N GLY A 138 -14.40 11.92 4.76
CA GLY A 138 -13.20 11.33 5.33
C GLY A 138 -12.28 12.29 6.08
N ARG A 139 -11.97 11.99 7.34
CA ARG A 139 -10.84 12.61 8.08
C ARG A 139 -9.50 12.23 7.45
N ARG A 140 -9.36 10.96 7.05
CA ARG A 140 -8.19 10.40 6.35
C ARG A 140 -8.60 9.96 4.95
N ARG A 141 -7.87 10.38 3.92
CA ARG A 141 -8.20 10.16 2.50
C ARG A 141 -7.01 9.53 1.78
N VAL A 142 -7.09 8.22 1.58
CA VAL A 142 -5.99 7.32 1.21
C VAL A 142 -6.04 7.00 -0.28
N THR A 143 -5.00 7.32 -1.02
CA THR A 143 -4.86 6.95 -2.44
C THR A 143 -3.70 5.98 -2.66
N ASP A 144 -3.64 5.37 -3.85
CA ASP A 144 -2.48 4.60 -4.28
C ASP A 144 -2.09 4.95 -5.72
N ALA A 145 -1.19 5.90 -5.89
CA ALA A 145 -0.66 6.27 -7.19
C ALA A 145 0.14 5.14 -7.86
N ALA A 146 0.76 4.25 -7.08
CA ALA A 146 1.53 3.12 -7.64
C ALA A 146 0.62 2.02 -8.23
N ALA A 147 -0.68 2.04 -7.94
CA ALA A 147 -1.68 1.19 -8.59
C ALA A 147 -2.18 1.75 -9.94
N THR A 148 -1.96 3.04 -10.25
CA THR A 148 -2.47 3.65 -11.50
C THR A 148 -1.56 3.39 -12.71
N ARG A 149 -2.16 3.42 -13.91
CA ARG A 149 -1.40 3.29 -15.18
C ARG A 149 -0.52 4.50 -15.51
N ARG A 150 -0.70 5.65 -14.84
CA ARG A 150 0.05 6.89 -15.08
C ARG A 150 0.60 7.48 -13.78
N ALA A 151 1.05 6.60 -12.89
CA ALA A 151 1.52 6.88 -11.53
C ALA A 151 2.17 8.26 -11.34
N SER A 152 3.21 8.61 -12.11
CA SER A 152 3.85 9.93 -12.01
C SER A 152 2.91 11.11 -12.29
N VAL A 153 2.11 11.09 -13.36
CA VAL A 153 1.23 12.21 -13.75
C VAL A 153 0.05 12.36 -12.79
N ASP A 154 -0.53 11.22 -12.38
CA ASP A 154 -1.65 11.21 -11.45
C ASP A 154 -1.18 11.61 -10.02
N PHE A 155 0.09 11.34 -9.67
CA PHE A 155 0.68 11.71 -8.37
C PHE A 155 1.13 13.17 -8.28
N SER A 156 1.82 13.72 -9.29
CA SER A 156 2.17 15.15 -9.31
C SER A 156 0.90 16.03 -9.21
N SER A 157 -0.18 15.63 -9.89
CA SER A 157 -1.50 16.29 -9.76
C SER A 157 -2.04 16.31 -8.31
N ARG A 158 -1.86 15.22 -7.55
CA ARG A 158 -2.25 15.14 -6.12
C ARG A 158 -1.31 15.92 -5.21
N ALA A 159 -0.03 16.02 -5.56
CA ALA A 159 0.96 16.77 -4.80
C ALA A 159 0.73 18.28 -4.88
N GLU A 160 0.28 18.78 -6.04
CA GLU A 160 -0.16 20.17 -6.23
C GLU A 160 -1.47 20.46 -5.47
N GLY A 161 -2.42 19.52 -5.48
CA GLY A 161 -3.74 19.65 -4.87
C GLY A 161 -3.88 19.20 -3.41
N TYR A 162 -2.77 19.01 -2.69
CA TYR A 162 -2.77 18.41 -1.34
C TYR A 162 -3.62 19.17 -0.32
N GLN A 163 -4.47 18.45 0.42
CA GLN A 163 -5.20 18.95 1.59
C GLN A 163 -4.89 18.16 2.87
N PRO A 164 -4.91 18.80 4.06
CA PRO A 164 -4.70 18.12 5.34
C PRO A 164 -5.64 16.92 5.53
N GLY A 165 -5.07 15.75 5.78
CA GLY A 165 -5.78 14.46 5.84
C GLY A 165 -5.64 13.59 4.58
N ASP A 166 -5.11 14.13 3.48
CA ASP A 166 -4.74 13.33 2.30
C ASP A 166 -3.46 12.52 2.58
N THR A 167 -3.38 11.33 1.97
CA THR A 167 -2.23 10.42 2.03
C THR A 167 -2.18 9.52 0.78
N ASP A 168 -1.02 8.95 0.48
CA ASP A 168 -0.87 7.95 -0.59
C ASP A 168 0.02 6.80 -0.08
N PHE A 169 -0.35 5.55 -0.38
CA PHE A 169 0.43 4.36 -0.04
C PHE A 169 1.87 4.39 -0.58
N ALA A 170 2.18 5.23 -1.57
CA ALA A 170 3.55 5.56 -1.96
C ALA A 170 4.42 6.08 -0.80
N TRP A 171 3.85 6.82 0.17
CA TRP A 171 4.53 7.36 1.34
C TRP A 171 4.69 6.33 2.46
N SER A 172 3.63 5.60 2.81
CA SER A 172 3.70 4.52 3.81
C SER A 172 4.67 3.42 3.37
N ARG A 173 4.75 3.10 2.07
CA ARG A 173 5.79 2.19 1.52
C ARG A 173 7.23 2.63 1.85
N LEU A 174 7.46 3.92 2.09
CA LEU A 174 8.77 4.45 2.49
C LEU A 174 9.03 4.42 3.99
N THR A 175 8.05 4.27 4.87
CA THR A 175 8.24 4.35 6.33
C THR A 175 9.44 3.55 6.86
N PRO A 176 9.63 2.25 6.54
CA PRO A 176 10.82 1.52 7.00
C PRO A 176 12.12 1.96 6.29
N TRP A 177 12.06 2.46 5.06
CA TRP A 177 13.23 3.05 4.38
C TRP A 177 13.66 4.38 5.02
N ARG A 178 12.69 5.25 5.35
CA ARG A 178 12.91 6.53 6.04
C ARG A 178 13.49 6.29 7.44
N ALA A 179 12.92 5.34 8.19
CA ALA A 179 13.41 4.97 9.52
C ALA A 179 14.87 4.48 9.48
N LEU A 180 15.22 3.58 8.54
CA LEU A 180 16.59 3.09 8.40
C LEU A 180 17.57 4.18 7.94
N MET A 181 17.16 5.12 7.07
CA MET A 181 18.03 6.22 6.63
C MET A 181 18.20 7.32 7.70
N ALA A 182 17.19 7.57 8.54
CA ALA A 182 17.34 8.44 9.71
C ALA A 182 18.27 7.80 10.74
N ALA A 183 17.97 6.57 11.19
CA ALA A 183 18.77 5.84 12.17
C ALA A 183 20.23 5.65 11.73
N ALA A 184 20.51 5.57 10.42
CA ALA A 184 21.87 5.52 9.90
C ALA A 184 22.66 6.82 10.17
N LEU A 185 22.02 7.98 10.04
CA LEU A 185 22.64 9.28 10.33
C LEU A 185 22.68 9.56 11.84
N ASP A 186 21.72 9.07 12.62
CA ASP A 186 21.72 9.15 14.08
C ASP A 186 22.88 8.32 14.68
N GLN A 187 23.14 7.13 14.13
CA GLN A 187 24.22 6.23 14.56
C GLN A 187 25.60 6.54 13.94
N TYR A 188 25.61 7.16 12.76
CA TYR A 188 26.84 7.60 12.08
C TYR A 188 26.69 9.06 11.60
N PRO A 189 26.81 10.04 12.52
CA PRO A 189 26.70 11.45 12.18
C PRO A 189 27.80 11.88 11.20
N ALA A 190 27.41 12.11 9.95
CA ALA A 190 28.32 12.44 8.86
C ALA A 190 27.71 13.48 7.92
N GLN A 191 28.54 14.38 7.39
CA GLN A 191 28.09 15.33 6.37
C GLN A 191 27.78 14.58 5.08
N VAL A 192 26.50 14.54 4.72
CA VAL A 192 26.06 14.07 3.41
C VAL A 192 26.36 15.16 2.37
N THR A 193 26.98 14.83 1.24
CA THR A 193 27.23 15.78 0.12
C THR A 193 26.28 15.58 -1.06
N GLY A 194 25.63 14.41 -1.15
CA GLY A 194 24.61 14.09 -2.13
C GLY A 194 23.95 12.75 -1.83
N ALA A 195 22.89 12.40 -2.55
CA ALA A 195 22.26 11.09 -2.43
C ALA A 195 21.83 10.49 -3.77
N GLU A 196 21.64 9.18 -3.78
CA GLU A 196 21.13 8.38 -4.91
C GLU A 196 19.89 7.59 -4.45
N VAL A 197 18.84 7.64 -5.26
CA VAL A 197 17.60 6.87 -5.08
C VAL A 197 17.41 6.01 -6.33
N VAL A 198 17.28 4.69 -6.14
CA VAL A 198 17.20 3.71 -7.24
C VAL A 198 15.90 2.93 -7.15
N SER A 199 15.15 2.85 -8.25
CA SER A 199 13.82 2.25 -8.27
C SER A 199 13.45 1.61 -9.61
N ALA A 200 12.30 0.96 -9.70
CA ALA A 200 11.59 0.77 -10.96
C ALA A 200 11.19 2.13 -11.57
N LYS A 201 11.09 2.20 -12.91
CA LYS A 201 10.75 3.45 -13.63
C LYS A 201 9.35 3.95 -13.24
N GLY A 202 9.23 5.25 -12.95
CA GLY A 202 7.94 5.91 -12.69
C GLY A 202 7.27 5.48 -11.39
N ASN A 203 8.05 5.26 -10.34
CA ASN A 203 7.57 4.78 -9.04
C ASN A 203 7.42 5.95 -8.05
N PRO A 204 6.21 6.34 -7.62
CA PRO A 204 6.01 7.53 -6.77
C PRO A 204 6.74 7.51 -5.43
N SER A 205 7.04 6.33 -4.87
CA SER A 205 7.87 6.22 -3.66
C SER A 205 9.32 6.66 -3.91
N ALA A 206 9.85 6.56 -5.13
CA ALA A 206 11.18 7.07 -5.46
C ALA A 206 11.18 8.61 -5.50
N ASP A 207 10.17 9.20 -6.15
CA ASP A 207 10.01 10.65 -6.25
C ASP A 207 9.84 11.29 -4.86
N LEU A 208 9.00 10.68 -3.99
CA LEU A 208 8.86 11.06 -2.58
C LEU A 208 10.16 10.92 -1.77
N MET A 209 10.89 9.79 -1.91
CA MET A 209 12.15 9.59 -1.20
C MET A 209 13.21 10.62 -1.62
N ALA A 210 13.29 10.92 -2.93
CA ALA A 210 14.23 11.91 -3.46
C ALA A 210 13.87 13.35 -3.02
N ALA A 211 12.58 13.69 -2.98
CA ALA A 211 12.10 14.97 -2.45
C ALA A 211 12.33 15.10 -0.93
N TRP A 212 12.05 14.05 -0.15
CA TRP A 212 12.24 14.03 1.31
C TRP A 212 13.72 14.21 1.69
N LEU A 213 14.62 13.44 1.07
CA LEU A 213 16.06 13.56 1.27
C LEU A 213 16.58 14.95 0.87
N GLN A 214 16.17 15.48 -0.29
CA GLN A 214 16.58 16.83 -0.72
C GLN A 214 16.07 17.91 0.25
N CYS A 215 14.83 17.78 0.73
CA CYS A 215 14.22 18.74 1.67
C CYS A 215 14.91 18.74 3.04
N LYS A 216 15.30 17.57 3.55
CA LYS A 216 15.84 17.42 4.90
C LYS A 216 17.37 17.55 4.99
N LEU A 217 18.09 17.25 3.91
CA LEU A 217 19.56 17.33 3.87
C LEU A 217 20.09 18.55 3.09
N GLY A 218 19.26 19.20 2.26
CA GLY A 218 19.66 20.35 1.43
C GLY A 218 20.56 20.02 0.24
N VAL A 219 20.88 18.75 0.00
CA VAL A 219 21.81 18.29 -1.05
C VAL A 219 21.11 17.86 -2.34
N ALA A 220 21.89 17.76 -3.42
CA ALA A 220 21.41 17.16 -4.67
C ALA A 220 21.13 15.65 -4.49
N VAL A 221 19.95 15.22 -4.93
CA VAL A 221 19.52 13.81 -4.90
C VAL A 221 19.22 13.32 -6.30
N GLU A 222 20.00 12.36 -6.79
CA GLU A 222 19.89 11.76 -8.12
C GLU A 222 18.90 10.58 -8.09
N GLN A 223 18.04 10.46 -9.11
CA GLN A 223 17.16 9.29 -9.30
C GLN A 223 17.66 8.39 -10.43
N LYS A 224 17.67 7.07 -10.23
CA LYS A 224 18.08 6.08 -11.23
C LYS A 224 17.06 4.95 -11.38
N THR A 225 16.92 4.48 -12.62
CA THR A 225 16.07 3.32 -12.94
C THR A 225 16.87 2.01 -12.80
N SER A 226 16.20 0.98 -12.28
CA SER A 226 16.66 -0.39 -12.18
C SER A 226 15.56 -1.36 -12.67
N ARG A 227 15.88 -2.65 -12.78
CA ARG A 227 14.91 -3.71 -13.15
C ARG A 227 14.21 -4.35 -11.95
N GLY A 228 14.64 -4.05 -10.72
CA GLY A 228 14.08 -4.63 -9.49
C GLY A 228 12.77 -3.97 -9.04
N PRO A 229 12.01 -4.59 -8.12
CA PRO A 229 10.64 -4.19 -7.81
C PRO A 229 10.54 -3.00 -6.83
N GLY A 230 9.89 -1.93 -7.26
CA GLY A 230 9.64 -0.74 -6.42
C GLY A 230 10.92 0.03 -6.14
N LEU A 231 11.16 0.42 -4.87
CA LEU A 231 12.43 1.00 -4.45
C LEU A 231 13.47 -0.11 -4.21
N THR A 232 14.66 0.02 -4.82
CA THR A 232 15.71 -1.01 -4.84
C THR A 232 17.02 -0.58 -4.20
N ALA A 233 17.33 0.73 -4.16
CA ALA A 233 18.40 1.25 -3.31
C ALA A 233 18.17 2.70 -2.88
N VAL A 234 18.75 3.06 -1.74
CA VAL A 234 19.01 4.45 -1.33
C VAL A 234 20.46 4.53 -0.86
N ARG A 235 21.18 5.57 -1.28
CA ARG A 235 22.57 5.84 -0.85
C ARG A 235 22.72 7.29 -0.44
N LEU A 236 23.38 7.54 0.68
CA LEU A 236 23.80 8.87 1.14
C LEU A 236 25.32 8.94 1.02
N PHE A 237 25.84 9.87 0.22
CA PHE A 237 27.26 10.01 -0.03
C PHE A 237 27.90 10.90 1.05
N THR A 238 28.92 10.38 1.74
CA THR A 238 29.69 11.11 2.76
C THR A 238 31.18 11.04 2.44
N PRO A 239 32.04 11.93 3.00
CA PRO A 239 33.49 11.86 2.84
C PRO A 239 34.12 10.52 3.25
N SER A 240 33.53 9.83 4.24
CA SER A 240 33.98 8.51 4.71
C SER A 240 33.57 7.35 3.78
N GLY A 241 32.62 7.59 2.87
CA GLY A 241 32.01 6.57 2.02
C GLY A 241 30.48 6.69 1.97
N PRO A 242 29.80 5.85 1.15
CA PRO A 242 28.36 5.82 1.09
C PRO A 242 27.77 5.06 2.30
N ILE A 243 26.84 5.68 3.01
CA ILE A 243 25.81 4.93 3.72
C ILE A 243 24.85 4.39 2.65
N SER A 244 24.48 3.10 2.68
CA SER A 244 23.51 2.59 1.72
C SER A 244 22.61 1.48 2.23
N LEU A 245 21.42 1.42 1.66
CA LEU A 245 20.42 0.38 1.87
C LEU A 245 20.00 -0.13 0.50
N THR A 246 20.31 -1.40 0.19
CA THR A 246 20.10 -2.00 -1.14
C THR A 246 19.26 -3.27 -1.01
N ARG A 247 18.10 -3.31 -1.66
CA ARG A 247 17.12 -4.41 -1.67
C ARG A 247 16.81 -4.82 -3.11
N PRO A 248 17.63 -5.66 -3.75
CA PRO A 248 17.51 -5.94 -5.19
C PRO A 248 16.36 -6.89 -5.54
N ASP A 249 16.01 -7.79 -4.61
CA ASP A 249 15.02 -8.86 -4.77
C ASP A 249 13.59 -8.44 -4.35
N GLY A 250 13.49 -7.54 -3.37
CA GLY A 250 12.25 -7.10 -2.73
C GLY A 250 11.98 -7.70 -1.34
N SER A 251 12.87 -8.51 -0.77
CA SER A 251 12.68 -9.16 0.55
C SER A 251 13.72 -8.75 1.60
N ILE A 252 15.01 -8.96 1.34
CA ILE A 252 16.10 -8.65 2.27
C ILE A 252 16.91 -7.48 1.71
N ALA A 253 17.21 -6.50 2.56
CA ALA A 253 18.08 -5.40 2.22
C ALA A 253 19.46 -5.58 2.86
N THR A 254 20.52 -5.34 2.09
CA THR A 254 21.84 -5.09 2.66
C THR A 254 21.91 -3.64 3.13
N PHE A 255 22.15 -3.43 4.43
CA PHE A 255 22.43 -2.14 5.02
C PHE A 255 23.94 -2.03 5.29
N SER A 256 24.57 -0.98 4.75
CA SER A 256 26.02 -0.79 4.73
C SER A 256 26.36 0.62 5.22
N VAL A 257 27.34 0.71 6.11
CA VAL A 257 27.85 1.96 6.71
C VAL A 257 29.38 1.92 6.64
N PRO A 258 30.07 3.01 6.24
CA PRO A 258 31.52 2.98 6.06
C PRO A 258 32.29 2.55 7.31
N GLY A 259 33.19 1.56 7.16
CA GLY A 259 33.99 1.01 8.25
C GLY A 259 33.25 0.03 9.17
N GLN A 260 32.01 -0.37 8.84
CA GLN A 260 31.28 -1.44 9.51
C GLN A 260 31.09 -2.65 8.56
N PRO A 261 30.82 -3.85 9.09
CA PRO A 261 30.35 -4.97 8.28
C PRO A 261 28.92 -4.72 7.77
N ASP A 262 28.65 -5.16 6.54
CA ASP A 262 27.32 -5.14 5.94
C ASP A 262 26.33 -5.99 6.76
N ARG A 263 25.14 -5.45 7.01
CA ARG A 263 24.10 -6.08 7.84
C ARG A 263 22.87 -6.43 6.99
N PRO A 264 22.39 -7.68 7.00
CA PRO A 264 21.11 -8.01 6.39
C PRO A 264 19.95 -7.47 7.25
N VAL A 265 18.99 -6.82 6.61
CA VAL A 265 17.80 -6.23 7.25
C VAL A 265 16.55 -6.73 6.54
N ALA A 266 15.58 -7.25 7.31
CA ALA A 266 14.28 -7.64 6.78
C ALA A 266 13.51 -6.41 6.31
N LEU A 267 13.36 -6.23 4.99
CA LEU A 267 12.74 -5.05 4.38
C LEU A 267 11.72 -5.46 3.32
N LYS A 268 10.87 -6.43 3.65
CA LYS A 268 9.88 -6.99 2.72
C LYS A 268 9.01 -5.90 2.09
N ARG A 269 8.60 -6.09 0.83
CA ARG A 269 7.49 -5.30 0.26
C ARG A 269 6.21 -5.61 1.05
N ARG A 270 5.56 -4.57 1.56
CA ARG A 270 4.35 -4.68 2.37
C ARG A 270 3.10 -4.94 1.54
N THR A 271 2.14 -5.66 2.12
CA THR A 271 0.81 -5.89 1.53
C THR A 271 -0.06 -4.63 1.59
N THR A 272 -1.16 -4.63 0.83
CA THR A 272 -2.17 -3.56 0.88
C THR A 272 -2.80 -3.40 2.27
N SER A 273 -2.99 -4.51 2.99
CA SER A 273 -3.46 -4.54 4.38
C SER A 273 -2.43 -3.96 5.37
N GLU A 274 -1.15 -4.33 5.26
CA GLU A 274 -0.06 -3.75 6.08
C GLU A 274 0.20 -2.27 5.82
N LEU A 275 -0.22 -1.76 4.66
CA LEU A 275 -0.19 -0.33 4.32
C LEU A 275 -1.43 0.39 4.85
N LEU A 276 -2.61 -0.22 4.73
CA LEU A 276 -3.86 0.33 5.28
C LEU A 276 -3.80 0.43 6.81
N SER A 277 -3.33 -0.60 7.53
CA SER A 277 -3.13 -0.53 8.98
C SER A 277 -2.20 0.61 9.40
N GLU A 278 -1.17 0.94 8.62
CA GLU A 278 -0.31 2.09 8.96
C GLU A 278 -1.06 3.42 8.89
N GLU A 279 -1.89 3.63 7.87
CA GLU A 279 -2.72 4.83 7.75
C GLU A 279 -3.85 4.89 8.79
N LEU A 280 -4.26 3.74 9.37
CA LEU A 280 -5.25 3.67 10.45
C LEU A 280 -4.65 3.96 11.84
N ARG A 281 -3.33 3.82 12.03
CA ARG A 281 -2.63 4.12 13.30
C ARG A 281 -2.54 5.61 13.61
N ARG A 282 -2.55 6.49 12.61
CA ARG A 282 -2.52 7.95 12.78
C ARG A 282 -3.41 8.63 11.73
N LEU A 283 -4.58 9.08 12.17
CA LEU A 283 -5.58 9.74 11.32
C LEU A 283 -5.35 11.26 11.18
N ASP A 284 -4.43 11.83 11.95
CA ASP A 284 -4.05 13.25 11.88
C ASP A 284 -3.17 13.54 10.65
N PRO A 285 -3.14 14.80 10.15
CA PRO A 285 -2.20 15.20 9.10
C PRO A 285 -0.76 14.78 9.40
N ASP A 286 -0.02 14.44 8.35
CA ASP A 286 1.42 14.19 8.40
C ASP A 286 2.15 15.41 7.81
N ASP A 287 2.67 16.27 8.69
CA ASP A 287 3.39 17.48 8.30
C ASP A 287 4.67 17.18 7.52
N VAL A 288 5.28 16.00 7.72
CA VAL A 288 6.47 15.56 7.00
C VAL A 288 6.08 15.12 5.58
N TYR A 289 4.92 14.49 5.40
CA TYR A 289 4.33 14.22 4.08
C TYR A 289 4.02 15.52 3.34
N ALA A 290 3.31 16.45 3.98
CA ALA A 290 2.97 17.76 3.39
C ALA A 290 4.22 18.55 2.97
N GLN A 291 5.25 18.61 3.82
CA GLN A 291 6.55 19.21 3.49
C GLN A 291 7.25 18.47 2.33
N THR A 292 7.13 17.14 2.27
CA THR A 292 7.73 16.33 1.19
C THR A 292 7.05 16.57 -0.14
N LEU A 293 5.71 16.62 -0.20
CA LEU A 293 4.97 16.97 -1.42
C LEU A 293 5.29 18.39 -1.89
N ALA A 294 5.31 19.36 -0.98
CA ALA A 294 5.69 20.75 -1.29
C ALA A 294 7.15 20.86 -1.78
N CYS A 295 8.05 19.98 -1.32
CA CYS A 295 9.40 19.88 -1.88
C CYS A 295 9.40 19.15 -3.24
N MET A 296 8.55 18.14 -3.45
CA MET A 296 8.47 17.39 -4.71
C MET A 296 8.01 18.29 -5.86
N VAL A 297 6.93 19.06 -5.67
CA VAL A 297 6.45 20.05 -6.66
C VAL A 297 7.52 21.09 -7.00
N LYS A 298 8.23 21.62 -5.98
CA LYS A 298 9.39 22.52 -6.20
C LYS A 298 10.55 21.82 -6.92
N ARG A 299 10.80 20.54 -6.64
CA ARG A 299 11.86 19.73 -7.26
C ARG A 299 11.51 19.36 -8.70
N GLU A 300 10.24 19.24 -9.07
CA GLU A 300 9.83 19.03 -10.46
C GLU A 300 10.26 20.20 -11.35
N SER A 301 9.99 21.46 -10.92
CA SER A 301 10.36 22.67 -11.68
C SER A 301 11.85 23.03 -11.68
N MET A 302 12.67 22.48 -10.78
CA MET A 302 14.12 22.68 -10.79
C MET A 302 14.77 22.22 -12.12
N PRO A 303 15.87 22.85 -12.58
CA PRO A 303 16.65 22.37 -13.72
C PRO A 303 17.27 20.99 -13.45
N ALA A 304 17.49 20.21 -14.50
CA ALA A 304 17.94 18.82 -14.38
C ALA A 304 19.29 18.68 -13.65
N ASP A 305 20.20 19.64 -13.80
CA ASP A 305 21.53 19.59 -13.18
C ASP A 305 21.51 19.83 -11.67
N ALA A 306 20.56 20.63 -11.15
CA ALA A 306 20.32 20.78 -9.71
C ALA A 306 19.78 19.49 -9.04
N LYS A 307 19.44 18.48 -9.84
CA LYS A 307 19.00 17.13 -9.39
C LYS A 307 20.11 16.08 -9.54
N LYS A 308 21.29 16.44 -10.05
CA LYS A 308 22.43 15.52 -10.23
C LYS A 308 23.43 15.71 -9.10
N VAL A 309 23.87 14.61 -8.49
CA VAL A 309 25.08 14.60 -7.65
C VAL A 309 26.29 14.88 -8.56
N SER A 310 27.22 15.74 -8.12
CA SER A 310 28.32 16.18 -8.98
C SER A 310 29.26 15.02 -9.34
N ALA A 311 29.97 15.18 -10.46
CA ALA A 311 31.00 14.22 -10.86
C ALA A 311 32.23 14.22 -9.92
N ALA A 312 32.38 15.23 -9.05
CA ALA A 312 33.37 15.20 -7.98
C ALA A 312 32.86 14.32 -6.83
N ASP A 313 31.70 14.65 -6.25
CA ASP A 313 31.06 13.92 -5.14
C ASP A 313 30.91 12.43 -5.45
N ARG A 314 30.45 12.09 -6.66
CA ARG A 314 30.30 10.70 -7.09
C ARG A 314 31.64 9.95 -7.11
N ARG A 315 32.72 10.57 -7.60
CA ARG A 315 34.05 9.94 -7.62
C ARG A 315 34.64 9.83 -6.22
N SER A 316 34.50 10.87 -5.40
CA SER A 316 34.90 10.84 -3.98
C SER A 316 34.18 9.73 -3.22
N ALA A 317 32.86 9.60 -3.40
CA ALA A 317 32.07 8.56 -2.77
C ALA A 317 32.39 7.14 -3.29
N GLN A 318 32.67 6.97 -4.59
CA GLN A 318 33.11 5.69 -5.16
C GLN A 318 34.49 5.27 -4.64
N HIS A 319 35.44 6.20 -4.58
CA HIS A 319 36.78 5.97 -4.03
C HIS A 319 36.72 5.67 -2.52
N ALA A 320 35.93 6.43 -1.76
CA ALA A 320 35.72 6.17 -0.34
C ALA A 320 34.97 4.85 -0.09
N ALA A 321 34.05 4.44 -0.96
CA ALA A 321 33.44 3.09 -0.91
C ALA A 321 34.48 1.98 -1.10
N GLN A 322 35.39 2.14 -2.07
CA GLN A 322 36.48 1.19 -2.32
C GLN A 322 37.45 1.12 -1.12
N GLN A 323 37.80 2.26 -0.52
CA GLN A 323 38.63 2.30 0.69
C GLN A 323 37.91 1.71 1.91
N ALA A 324 36.61 1.96 2.08
CA ALA A 324 35.82 1.38 3.17
C ALA A 324 35.72 -0.15 3.03
N ALA A 325 35.45 -0.66 1.83
CA ALA A 325 35.42 -2.09 1.55
C ALA A 325 36.79 -2.75 1.80
N ALA A 326 37.89 -2.12 1.38
CA ALA A 326 39.25 -2.61 1.64
C ALA A 326 39.58 -2.63 3.14
N ARG A 327 39.13 -1.64 3.92
CA ARG A 327 39.29 -1.61 5.39
C ARG A 327 38.48 -2.72 6.07
N THR A 328 37.20 -2.90 5.70
CA THR A 328 36.38 -3.98 6.27
C THR A 328 36.96 -5.36 5.94
N ALA A 329 37.45 -5.57 4.71
CA ALA A 329 38.12 -6.82 4.30
C ALA A 329 39.46 -7.07 5.03
N ALA A 330 40.18 -6.01 5.44
CA ALA A 330 41.38 -6.15 6.26
C ALA A 330 41.07 -6.48 7.74
N VAL A 331 39.88 -6.13 8.23
CA VAL A 331 39.43 -6.42 9.61
C VAL A 331 38.91 -7.86 9.76
N THR A 332 38.45 -8.50 8.69
CA THR A 332 38.00 -9.91 8.67
C THR A 332 39.12 -10.96 8.81
N GLY A 333 40.22 -10.62 9.51
CA GLY A 333 41.34 -11.51 9.82
C GLY A 333 41.59 -11.79 11.30
N GLN A 334 40.95 -11.07 12.25
CA GLN A 334 41.25 -11.18 13.69
C GLN A 334 39.99 -11.15 14.59
N ALA A 335 38.96 -11.94 14.26
CA ALA A 335 37.79 -12.13 15.14
C ALA A 335 37.06 -13.47 14.91
N ALA A 336 37.74 -14.60 15.13
CA ALA A 336 37.10 -15.90 15.25
C ALA A 336 37.77 -16.69 16.39
N SER A 337 37.04 -16.91 17.50
CA SER A 337 37.51 -17.77 18.59
C SER A 337 37.60 -19.22 18.12
N PRO A 338 38.63 -20.01 18.52
CA PRO A 338 38.88 -21.35 17.98
C PRO A 338 37.73 -22.35 18.22
N GLU A 339 36.88 -22.12 19.21
CA GLU A 339 35.68 -22.92 19.50
C GLU A 339 34.68 -22.98 18.32
N LEU A 340 34.62 -21.92 17.50
CA LEU A 340 33.77 -21.90 16.30
C LEU A 340 34.40 -22.66 15.12
N GLN A 341 35.71 -22.85 15.08
CA GLN A 341 36.37 -23.68 14.05
C GLN A 341 36.16 -25.18 14.34
N ALA A 342 36.34 -25.59 15.61
CA ALA A 342 36.05 -26.98 16.04
C ALA A 342 34.60 -27.40 15.75
N SER A 343 33.66 -26.47 15.85
CA SER A 343 32.24 -26.67 15.53
C SER A 343 31.95 -26.87 14.04
N ALA A 344 32.84 -26.44 13.14
CA ALA A 344 32.67 -26.57 11.69
C ALA A 344 33.25 -27.89 11.16
N GLU A 345 34.40 -28.33 11.67
CA GLU A 345 35.09 -29.54 11.18
C GLU A 345 34.39 -30.84 11.64
N GLY A 346 33.75 -30.83 12.82
CA GLY A 346 33.01 -31.99 13.34
C GLY A 346 31.79 -32.42 12.50
N GLY A 347 31.30 -31.59 11.58
CA GLY A 347 30.12 -31.89 10.76
C GLY A 347 30.38 -32.77 9.53
N ALA A 348 31.63 -32.92 9.09
CA ALA A 348 31.95 -33.48 7.77
C ALA A 348 31.98 -35.02 7.70
N ALA A 349 31.97 -35.73 8.83
CA ALA A 349 32.25 -37.18 8.88
C ALA A 349 31.03 -38.10 8.66
N ALA A 350 29.81 -37.56 8.62
CA ALA A 350 28.57 -38.37 8.73
C ALA A 350 27.85 -38.68 7.40
N ALA A 351 28.42 -38.33 6.24
CA ALA A 351 27.70 -38.34 4.94
C ALA A 351 28.43 -39.05 3.79
N ALA A 352 29.15 -40.15 4.07
CA ALA A 352 29.99 -40.83 3.08
C ALA A 352 29.91 -42.39 3.10
N ALA A 353 28.73 -42.98 3.28
CA ALA A 353 28.58 -44.44 3.28
C ALA A 353 27.17 -44.95 2.86
N SER A 354 26.86 -45.01 1.55
CA SER A 354 26.01 -46.05 0.91
C SER A 354 25.64 -45.76 -0.56
N SER A 355 26.42 -46.28 -1.52
CA SER A 355 25.96 -46.70 -2.87
C SER A 355 27.10 -47.29 -3.70
N GLY A 356 27.42 -48.58 -3.48
CA GLY A 356 28.32 -49.34 -4.36
C GLY A 356 27.58 -49.88 -5.60
N ALA A 357 28.25 -49.92 -6.75
CA ALA A 357 27.68 -50.41 -8.01
C ALA A 357 27.99 -51.89 -8.28
N GLY A 358 27.09 -52.60 -8.97
CA GLY A 358 27.26 -53.98 -9.43
C GLY A 358 26.12 -54.40 -10.38
N PRO A 359 26.38 -54.84 -11.62
CA PRO A 359 25.33 -54.96 -12.66
C PRO A 359 24.87 -56.40 -12.99
N ASN A 360 23.70 -56.48 -13.61
CA ASN A 360 23.17 -57.52 -14.52
C ASN A 360 23.22 -59.01 -14.13
N GLY A 361 22.04 -59.64 -14.09
CA GLY A 361 21.86 -61.09 -14.20
C GLY A 361 20.37 -61.46 -14.22
N ALA A 362 19.92 -62.26 -15.20
CA ALA A 362 18.54 -62.71 -15.28
C ALA A 362 18.36 -64.10 -14.65
N GLY A 363 17.20 -64.35 -14.01
CA GLY A 363 16.85 -65.63 -13.40
C GLY A 363 15.36 -65.68 -13.07
N SER A 364 14.75 -66.87 -13.10
CA SER A 364 13.30 -67.07 -13.03
C SER A 364 12.85 -67.91 -11.83
N ASN A 365 11.55 -67.77 -11.50
CA ASN A 365 10.69 -68.72 -10.78
C ASN A 365 11.11 -69.24 -9.37
N GLY A 366 10.20 -69.04 -8.40
CA GLY A 366 9.50 -70.21 -7.83
C GLY A 366 9.58 -70.50 -6.33
N ALA A 367 8.42 -70.38 -5.66
CA ALA A 367 7.92 -71.21 -4.54
C ALA A 367 8.61 -71.18 -3.16
N GLY A 368 7.87 -71.65 -2.14
CA GLY A 368 8.31 -71.88 -0.75
C GLY A 368 8.19 -70.66 0.18
N SER A 369 7.33 -70.50 1.20
CA SER A 369 6.39 -71.31 2.01
C SER A 369 6.84 -71.56 3.47
N ASN A 370 6.14 -70.93 4.44
CA ASN A 370 6.07 -71.25 5.89
C ASN A 370 7.40 -71.16 6.70
N GLY A 371 7.40 -71.00 8.03
CA GLY A 371 6.32 -70.73 8.99
C GLY A 371 6.72 -71.07 10.45
N ALA A 372 6.07 -70.43 11.44
CA ALA A 372 6.29 -70.56 12.90
C ALA A 372 7.67 -70.09 13.46
N GLY A 373 7.81 -69.75 14.74
CA GLY A 373 6.78 -69.42 15.74
C GLY A 373 7.10 -69.74 17.22
N SER A 374 7.21 -68.72 18.08
CA SER A 374 7.08 -68.75 19.56
C SER A 374 6.98 -67.31 20.09
N ASN A 375 6.27 -66.87 21.15
CA ASN A 375 5.67 -67.35 22.42
C ASN A 375 6.44 -66.91 23.69
N GLY A 376 5.76 -66.21 24.63
CA GLY A 376 6.20 -66.05 26.03
C GLY A 376 5.79 -64.76 26.76
N SER A 377 4.82 -64.84 27.69
CA SER A 377 4.44 -63.95 28.83
C SER A 377 4.44 -62.40 28.70
N ALA A 378 3.42 -61.61 29.11
CA ALA A 378 2.51 -61.60 30.28
C ALA A 378 3.17 -61.15 31.60
N SER A 379 2.59 -60.30 32.46
CA SER A 379 1.28 -59.58 32.48
C SER A 379 1.51 -58.10 32.94
N ASN A 380 0.57 -57.21 33.26
CA ASN A 380 -0.89 -57.19 33.56
C ASN A 380 -1.42 -55.73 33.28
N GLY A 381 -2.65 -55.28 33.54
CA GLY A 381 -3.89 -55.86 34.11
C GLY A 381 -4.95 -54.75 34.38
N SER A 382 -6.22 -55.15 34.61
CA SER A 382 -7.41 -54.28 34.91
C SER A 382 -7.84 -53.29 33.79
N ALA A 383 -8.89 -53.49 32.97
CA ALA A 383 -10.34 -53.75 33.22
C ALA A 383 -11.17 -52.47 33.52
N ALA A 384 -12.40 -52.27 33.01
CA ALA A 384 -13.26 -53.16 32.20
C ALA A 384 -14.41 -52.44 31.44
N LYS A 385 -14.96 -53.10 30.39
CA LYS A 385 -16.36 -53.07 29.88
C LYS A 385 -16.92 -51.75 29.28
N ASP A 386 -17.95 -51.73 28.43
CA ASP A 386 -18.60 -52.76 27.58
C ASP A 386 -19.41 -52.08 26.44
N GLY A 387 -19.80 -52.84 25.40
CA GLY A 387 -21.00 -52.54 24.59
C GLY A 387 -20.80 -52.35 23.07
N ALA A 388 -21.57 -53.08 22.25
CA ALA A 388 -21.51 -53.01 20.79
C ALA A 388 -22.90 -53.19 20.13
N ALA A 389 -23.09 -52.64 18.93
CA ALA A 389 -24.22 -52.89 18.05
C ALA A 389 -23.75 -52.96 16.57
N LYS A 390 -24.47 -53.69 15.71
CA LYS A 390 -24.03 -54.02 14.33
C LYS A 390 -25.12 -53.81 13.27
N SER A 391 -24.75 -53.21 12.14
CA SER A 391 -25.19 -53.54 10.76
C SER A 391 -24.31 -52.73 9.77
N ALA A 392 -23.79 -53.19 8.62
CA ALA A 392 -24.22 -54.16 7.60
C ALA A 392 -25.31 -53.59 6.65
N ALA A 393 -25.17 -53.57 5.31
CA ALA A 393 -24.14 -54.17 4.45
C ALA A 393 -24.00 -53.58 3.01
N LYS A 394 -22.82 -53.85 2.40
CA LYS A 394 -22.51 -54.18 0.97
C LYS A 394 -22.74 -53.20 -0.21
N LYS A 395 -21.60 -52.92 -0.88
CA LYS A 395 -21.32 -52.93 -2.36
C LYS A 395 -21.97 -51.89 -3.32
N ALA A 396 -21.15 -50.92 -3.77
CA ALA A 396 -20.38 -50.93 -5.05
C ALA A 396 -21.00 -51.59 -6.31
N PRO A 397 -20.87 -51.01 -7.53
CA PRO A 397 -19.56 -50.69 -8.13
C PRO A 397 -19.45 -49.33 -8.88
N ALA A 398 -18.28 -49.09 -9.50
CA ALA A 398 -17.83 -47.80 -10.04
C ALA A 398 -17.92 -47.68 -11.59
N LYS A 399 -17.69 -46.46 -12.11
CA LYS A 399 -17.32 -46.19 -13.51
C LYS A 399 -16.15 -45.20 -13.58
N LYS A 400 -15.30 -45.37 -14.61
CA LYS A 400 -14.21 -44.44 -15.00
C LYS A 400 -14.56 -43.75 -16.33
N SER A 401 -14.23 -42.47 -16.45
CA SER A 401 -13.95 -41.77 -17.72
C SER A 401 -13.42 -40.37 -17.35
N SER A 402 -12.12 -40.10 -17.37
CA SER A 402 -11.21 -39.95 -18.53
C SER A 402 -11.11 -38.48 -18.98
N ALA A 403 -9.94 -37.88 -18.83
CA ALA A 403 -9.66 -36.53 -19.30
C ALA A 403 -9.49 -36.49 -20.83
N ALA A 404 -9.88 -35.37 -21.45
CA ALA A 404 -9.51 -35.01 -22.81
C ALA A 404 -9.19 -33.51 -22.84
N SER A 405 -8.09 -33.14 -23.50
CA SER A 405 -7.64 -31.76 -23.65
C SER A 405 -8.06 -31.18 -25.00
N SER A 406 -8.27 -29.88 -25.05
CA SER A 406 -8.22 -29.12 -26.30
C SER A 406 -7.66 -27.72 -26.05
N ALA A 407 -6.45 -27.48 -26.56
CA ALA A 407 -5.89 -26.15 -26.69
C ALA A 407 -5.95 -25.76 -28.18
N THR A 408 -6.59 -24.65 -28.50
CA THR A 408 -6.65 -24.12 -29.87
C THR A 408 -5.99 -22.75 -29.92
N ALA A 409 -5.12 -22.56 -30.91
CA ALA A 409 -4.18 -21.45 -30.95
C ALA A 409 -4.81 -20.08 -31.25
N ARG A 410 -4.04 -19.03 -30.91
CA ARG A 410 -4.15 -17.69 -31.52
C ARG A 410 -4.37 -17.80 -33.03
N LYS A 411 -5.28 -16.99 -33.58
CA LYS A 411 -5.13 -16.46 -34.95
C LYS A 411 -5.04 -14.95 -34.90
N THR A 412 -4.02 -14.42 -35.59
CA THR A 412 -3.82 -13.00 -35.83
C THR A 412 -4.67 -12.53 -37.01
N SER A 413 -5.33 -11.40 -36.87
CA SER A 413 -5.77 -10.60 -38.01
C SER A 413 -5.24 -9.17 -37.87
N ALA A 414 -4.68 -8.67 -38.98
CA ALA A 414 -4.24 -7.30 -39.15
C ALA A 414 -4.65 -6.86 -40.57
N ALA A 415 -4.59 -5.54 -40.82
CA ALA A 415 -5.23 -4.86 -41.95
C ALA A 415 -6.78 -4.82 -41.84
N ALA A 416 -7.47 -3.87 -42.48
CA ALA A 416 -6.99 -2.84 -43.40
C ALA A 416 -7.47 -1.42 -43.04
N LYS A 417 -6.79 -0.41 -43.60
CA LYS A 417 -7.19 0.99 -43.53
C LYS A 417 -8.49 1.21 -44.33
N SER A 418 -9.39 2.05 -43.83
CA SER A 418 -10.33 2.79 -44.67
C SER A 418 -10.27 4.26 -44.29
N ALA A 419 -9.87 5.11 -45.25
CA ALA A 419 -9.87 6.55 -45.08
C ALA A 419 -11.02 7.13 -45.92
N ARG A 420 -11.90 7.93 -45.32
CA ARG A 420 -12.91 8.69 -46.06
C ARG A 420 -12.74 10.20 -45.87
N LYS A 421 -12.94 10.89 -46.99
CA LYS A 421 -12.43 12.22 -47.33
C LYS A 421 -13.23 13.34 -46.66
N LYS A 422 -12.61 14.52 -46.49
CA LYS A 422 -13.27 15.76 -46.05
C LYS A 422 -14.34 16.23 -47.04
N THR A 423 -15.47 16.72 -46.52
CA THR A 423 -16.30 17.82 -47.06
C THR A 423 -16.87 18.54 -45.83
N ALA A 424 -16.42 19.76 -45.50
CA ALA A 424 -16.76 21.04 -46.12
C ALA A 424 -18.12 21.57 -45.60
N ALA A 425 -18.08 22.77 -45.02
CA ALA A 425 -19.24 23.52 -44.53
C ALA A 425 -19.50 24.75 -45.42
N PRO A 426 -20.67 25.40 -45.33
CA PRO A 426 -20.86 26.76 -45.78
C PRO A 426 -20.89 27.78 -44.62
N ALA A 427 -20.60 29.05 -44.96
CA ALA A 427 -20.87 30.22 -44.12
C ALA A 427 -22.41 30.38 -43.90
N ALA A 428 -22.94 30.87 -42.78
CA ALA A 428 -22.66 32.11 -42.03
C ALA A 428 -23.04 33.39 -42.79
N GLN A 429 -24.08 34.08 -42.30
CA GLN A 429 -24.39 35.48 -42.62
C GLN A 429 -24.89 36.18 -41.36
N GLN A 430 -24.57 37.47 -41.23
CA GLN A 430 -24.87 38.29 -40.05
C GLN A 430 -25.84 39.41 -40.38
N THR A 431 -26.80 39.65 -39.48
CA THR A 431 -27.25 41.01 -39.09
C THR A 431 -27.71 40.95 -37.62
N GLY A 432 -27.58 41.99 -36.80
CA GLY A 432 -27.01 43.32 -37.10
C GLY A 432 -27.81 44.47 -36.49
N GLY A 433 -28.13 44.42 -35.18
CA GLY A 433 -28.89 45.45 -34.47
C GLY A 433 -28.30 45.72 -33.07
N LYS A 434 -28.34 46.97 -32.61
CA LYS A 434 -27.63 47.47 -31.41
C LYS A 434 -28.41 48.66 -30.82
N GLN A 435 -27.99 49.14 -29.64
CA GLN A 435 -28.41 50.39 -28.97
C GLN A 435 -29.80 50.40 -28.28
N THR A 436 -30.06 51.23 -27.25
CA THR A 436 -29.30 51.44 -25.99
C THR A 436 -30.18 52.15 -24.94
N THR A 437 -29.85 51.96 -23.65
CA THR A 437 -30.06 52.90 -22.52
C THR A 437 -31.41 53.59 -22.28
N THR A 438 -31.89 53.48 -21.04
CA THR A 438 -32.26 54.68 -20.25
C THR A 438 -31.88 54.50 -18.78
N LYS A 439 -31.58 55.61 -18.08
CA LYS A 439 -31.25 55.68 -16.64
C LYS A 439 -32.27 56.59 -15.94
N GLN A 440 -32.67 56.22 -14.72
CA GLN A 440 -33.00 57.15 -13.62
C GLN A 440 -32.37 56.53 -12.34
N THR A 441 -31.63 57.17 -11.43
CA THR A 441 -31.61 58.50 -10.78
C THR A 441 -32.76 58.71 -9.78
N GLY A 442 -32.55 59.00 -8.48
CA GLY A 442 -31.31 59.22 -7.69
C GLY A 442 -31.36 58.48 -6.31
N THR A 443 -30.76 58.96 -5.21
CA THR A 443 -30.05 60.23 -4.96
C THR A 443 -29.13 60.15 -3.71
N LYS A 444 -28.03 60.95 -3.68
CA LYS A 444 -27.20 61.48 -2.54
C LYS A 444 -27.46 60.93 -1.12
N LYS A 445 -26.45 60.64 -0.26
CA LYS A 445 -25.43 61.57 0.32
C LYS A 445 -24.41 60.70 1.11
N ALA A 446 -23.09 60.67 0.92
CA ALA A 446 -22.05 61.71 1.03
C ALA A 446 -21.79 62.24 2.47
N ALA A 447 -20.83 61.65 3.21
CA ALA A 447 -20.01 62.30 4.25
C ALA A 447 -18.78 61.43 4.62
N ALA A 448 -17.63 62.07 4.93
CA ALA A 448 -16.42 61.41 5.45
C ALA A 448 -15.59 62.41 6.29
N LYS A 449 -14.83 61.93 7.31
CA LYS A 449 -13.70 62.67 7.93
C LYS A 449 -12.91 61.82 8.95
N LYS A 450 -11.57 61.95 8.89
CA LYS A 450 -10.55 62.12 9.97
C LYS A 450 -10.72 61.32 11.28
N SER A 451 -9.71 60.57 11.74
CA SER A 451 -8.49 61.05 12.45
C SER A 451 -8.81 61.94 13.66
N THR A 452 -8.17 61.78 14.83
CA THR A 452 -6.70 61.82 15.03
C THR A 452 -6.32 61.15 16.37
N ALA A 453 -5.04 60.79 16.55
CA ALA A 453 -4.51 60.25 17.81
C ALA A 453 -4.41 61.31 18.93
N GLN A 454 -4.28 60.87 20.19
CA GLN A 454 -3.89 61.72 21.32
C GLN A 454 -2.90 60.98 22.25
N LYS A 455 -1.98 61.73 22.88
CA LYS A 455 -0.82 61.22 23.61
C LYS A 455 -0.47 62.14 24.79
N ALA A 456 -0.58 61.64 26.02
CA ALA A 456 -0.06 62.24 27.26
C ALA A 456 0.20 61.09 28.26
N THR A 457 1.38 60.79 28.82
CA THR A 457 2.44 61.55 29.53
C THR A 457 2.18 61.81 31.02
N GLY A 458 2.84 61.05 31.91
CA GLY A 458 2.94 61.32 33.35
C GLY A 458 3.09 60.05 34.23
N LYS A 459 3.95 59.94 35.27
CA LYS A 459 5.41 60.22 35.43
C LYS A 459 5.86 59.76 36.85
N ARG A 460 6.78 58.77 36.95
CA ARG A 460 7.66 58.38 38.11
C ARG A 460 7.07 58.13 39.53
N VAL A 461 7.30 56.91 40.05
CA VAL A 461 7.93 56.57 41.37
C VAL A 461 8.66 55.20 41.19
N ALA A 462 9.81 54.78 41.77
CA ALA A 462 10.99 55.43 42.39
C ALA A 462 11.49 54.95 43.81
N GLY A 463 11.47 53.65 44.12
CA GLY A 463 12.23 53.03 45.24
C GLY A 463 12.49 51.54 44.95
N ARG A 464 13.72 51.00 45.07
CA ARG A 464 14.60 50.74 46.26
C ARG A 464 14.11 49.57 47.12
N SER A 465 14.99 48.66 47.59
CA SER A 465 16.48 48.66 47.53
C SER A 465 17.03 47.41 46.84
#